data_AF-A0A354A0S0-F1
#
_entry.id   AF-A0A354A0S0-F1
#
_cell.length_a   1.000
_cell.length_b   1.000
_cell.length_c   1.000
_cell.angle_alpha   90.00
_cell.angle_beta   90.00
_cell.angle_gamma   90.00
#
_symmetry.space_group_name_H-M   'P 1'
#
loop_
_entity.id
_entity.type
_entity.pdbx_description
1 polymer ?
#
loop_
_entity_poly.entity_id
_entity_poly.type
_entity_poly.pdbx_seq_one_letter_code
_entity_poly.pdbx_strand_id
1 'polypeptide(L)'
;MRNKFDNCPYCGNTVIKGAMRCVGCGKILQTPEEQIAIIEKLQSKQKFNMNRLLNYIVTIILLGVLYYYFSERLIQIIKNIIRI
;
A
#
# COMPACT_ATOMS: atom_id res chain seq x y z
N MET A 1 12.27 -6.51 9.54
CA MET A 1 12.08 -5.16 10.12
C MET A 1 12.86 -5.09 11.43
N ARG A 2 13.86 -4.21 11.59
CA ARG A 2 14.53 -4.01 12.89
C ARG A 2 13.61 -3.17 13.76
N ASN A 3 12.92 -3.78 14.71
CA ASN A 3 12.20 -3.04 15.74
C ASN A 3 13.25 -2.34 16.61
N LYS A 4 13.40 -1.02 16.44
CA LYS A 4 14.27 -0.22 17.28
C LYS A 4 13.51 0.01 18.58
N PHE A 5 14.06 -0.45 19.70
CA PHE A 5 13.49 -0.23 21.03
C PHE A 5 14.25 0.94 21.68
N ASP A 6 13.54 1.74 22.47
CA ASP A 6 14.11 2.79 23.33
C ASP A 6 13.64 2.52 24.77
N ASN A 7 14.25 3.20 25.75
CA ASN A 7 13.82 3.11 27.14
C ASN A 7 12.86 4.26 27.47
N CYS A 8 11.82 3.98 28.24
CA CYS A 8 10.91 4.99 28.75
C CYS A 8 11.68 5.95 29.67
N PRO A 9 11.67 7.28 29.41
CA PRO A 9 12.41 8.25 30.23
C PRO A 9 11.83 8.39 31.65
N TYR A 10 10.63 7.87 31.90
CA TYR A 10 9.95 8.00 33.19
C TYR A 10 10.11 6.80 34.11
N CYS A 11 10.18 5.58 33.55
CA CYS A 11 10.19 4.36 34.36
C CYS A 11 11.25 3.34 33.90
N GLY A 12 12.06 3.65 32.89
CA GLY A 12 13.12 2.79 32.39
C GLY A 12 12.68 1.57 31.59
N ASN A 13 11.38 1.25 31.52
CA ASN A 13 10.90 0.08 30.76
C ASN A 13 11.18 0.23 29.27
N THR A 14 11.51 -0.89 28.63
CA THR A 14 11.69 -1.00 27.19
C THR A 14 10.37 -0.68 26.46
N VAL A 15 10.44 0.25 25.52
CA VAL A 15 9.31 0.69 24.68
C VAL A 15 9.69 0.62 23.22
N ILE A 16 8.71 0.38 22.37
CA ILE A 16 8.90 0.41 20.91
C ILE A 16 9.18 1.87 20.52
N LYS A 17 10.20 2.12 19.70
CA LYS A 17 10.50 3.46 19.21
C LYS A 17 9.31 3.96 18.38
N GLY A 18 8.72 5.09 18.79
CA GLY A 18 7.46 5.59 18.23
C GLY A 18 6.20 5.22 19.00
N ALA A 19 6.31 4.52 20.13
CA ALA A 19 5.16 4.23 20.98
C ALA A 19 4.59 5.53 21.59
N MET A 20 3.27 5.68 21.53
CA MET A 20 2.57 6.85 22.08
C MET A 20 2.54 6.85 23.61
N ARG A 21 2.51 5.66 24.22
CA ARG A 21 2.36 5.47 25.66
C ARG A 21 3.24 4.31 26.12
N CYS A 22 3.85 4.45 27.28
CA CYS A 22 4.57 3.36 27.92
C CYS A 22 3.57 2.36 28.53
N VAL A 23 3.66 1.07 28.18
CA VAL A 23 2.82 0.00 28.75
C VAL A 23 3.12 -0.23 30.24
N GLY A 24 4.35 0.06 30.67
CA GLY A 24 4.78 -0.12 32.07
C GLY A 24 4.22 0.93 33.03
N CYS A 25 4.44 2.21 32.74
CA CYS A 25 4.04 3.30 33.65
C CYS A 25 2.82 4.09 33.19
N GLY A 26 2.30 3.82 31.99
CA GLY A 26 1.13 4.52 31.46
C GLY A 26 1.37 6.00 31.12
N LYS A 27 2.62 6.51 31.12
CA LYS A 27 2.91 7.88 30.69
C LYS A 27 2.94 8.00 29.17
N ILE A 28 2.51 9.16 28.69
CA ILE A 28 2.52 9.55 27.27
C ILE A 28 3.96 9.92 26.90
N LEU A 29 4.47 9.34 25.82
CA LEU A 29 5.86 9.51 25.36
C LEU A 29 5.98 10.49 24.19
N GLN A 30 4.89 10.72 23.45
CA GLN A 30 4.83 11.66 22.34
C GLN A 30 3.60 12.55 22.49
N THR A 31 3.78 13.85 22.29
CA THR A 31 2.65 14.78 22.33
C THR A 31 1.76 14.59 21.10
N PRO A 32 0.46 14.94 21.18
CA PRO A 32 -0.42 14.90 20.02
C PRO A 32 0.09 15.72 18.82
N GLU A 33 0.79 16.83 19.10
CA GLU A 33 1.37 17.73 18.08
C GLU A 33 2.46 17.03 17.25
N GLU A 34 3.36 16.29 17.91
CA GLU A 34 4.40 15.51 17.23
C GLU A 34 3.81 14.41 16.36
N GLN A 35 2.70 13.80 16.80
CA GLN A 35 2.01 12.76 16.05
C GLN A 35 1.39 13.31 14.76
N ILE A 36 0.75 14.49 14.83
CA ILE A 36 0.15 15.14 13.67
C ILE A 36 1.22 15.46 12.63
N ALA A 37 2.38 15.98 13.05
CA ALA A 37 3.49 16.28 12.16
C ALA A 37 4.07 15.03 11.46
N ILE A 38 4.10 13.89 12.14
CA ILE A 38 4.53 12.61 11.54
C ILE A 38 3.49 12.11 10.53
N ILE A 39 2.21 12.16 10.89
CA ILE A 39 1.10 11.74 10.00
C ILE A 39 1.07 12.60 8.73
N GLU A 40 1.23 13.92 8.85
CA GLU A 40 1.29 14.84 7.71
C GLU A 40 2.49 14.56 6.79
N LYS A 41 3.66 14.25 7.37
CA LYS A 41 4.84 13.81 6.61
C LYS A 41 4.64 12.48 5.89
N LEU A 42 3.89 11.55 6.47
CA LEU A 42 3.58 10.28 5.83
C LEU A 42 2.57 10.46 4.69
N GLN A 43 1.55 11.30 4.89
CA GLN A 43 0.53 11.58 3.88
C GLN A 43 1.08 12.37 2.67
N SER A 44 1.95 13.37 2.91
CA SER A 44 2.52 14.20 1.83
C SER A 44 3.44 13.42 0.87
N LYS A 45 4.07 12.34 1.34
CA LYS A 45 4.84 11.42 0.48
C LYS A 45 3.95 10.56 -0.43
N GLN A 46 2.68 10.40 -0.10
CA GLN A 46 1.75 9.55 -0.82
C GLN A 46 0.99 10.33 -1.92
N LYS A 47 1.68 11.18 -2.69
CA LYS A 47 1.17 11.62 -3.99
C LYS A 47 1.30 10.46 -4.98
N PHE A 48 0.35 9.53 -4.93
CA PHE A 48 0.19 8.55 -6.00
C PHE A 48 -0.04 9.30 -7.31
N ASN A 49 0.72 8.94 -8.33
CA ASN A 49 0.65 9.59 -9.63
C ASN A 49 -0.60 9.09 -10.36
N MET A 50 -1.76 9.68 -10.04
CA MET A 50 -3.10 9.24 -10.47
C MET A 50 -3.21 9.11 -11.98
N ASN A 51 -2.52 9.95 -12.75
CA ASN A 51 -2.50 9.87 -14.20
C ASN A 51 -1.91 8.54 -14.71
N ARG A 52 -0.89 8.00 -14.02
CA ARG A 52 -0.29 6.73 -14.38
C ARG A 52 -1.24 5.56 -14.12
N LEU A 53 -1.97 5.61 -12.99
CA LEU A 53 -2.97 4.61 -12.64
C LEU A 53 -4.14 4.60 -13.64
N LEU A 54 -4.64 5.78 -14.00
CA LEU A 54 -5.73 5.92 -14.97
C LEU A 54 -5.35 5.31 -16.33
N ASN A 55 -4.12 5.58 -16.80
CA ASN A 55 -3.64 5.01 -18.06
C ASN A 55 -3.59 3.48 -18.04
N TYR A 56 -3.18 2.87 -16.92
CA TYR A 56 -3.22 1.41 -16.77
C TYR A 56 -4.65 0.87 -16.84
N ILE A 57 -5.59 1.51 -16.13
CA ILE A 57 -7.00 1.10 -16.13
C ILE A 57 -7.56 1.14 -17.55
N VAL A 58 -7.34 2.24 -18.28
CA VAL A 58 -7.79 2.39 -19.67
C VAL A 58 -7.18 1.31 -20.56
N THR A 59 -5.88 1.03 -20.42
CA THR A 59 -5.18 0.02 -21.23
C THR A 59 -5.74 -1.38 -20.99
N ILE A 60 -6.02 -1.74 -19.73
CA ILE A 60 -6.60 -3.05 -19.37
C ILE A 60 -8.01 -3.20 -19.95
N ILE A 61 -8.85 -2.16 -19.86
CA ILE A 61 -10.20 -2.18 -20.45
C ILE A 61 -10.12 -2.39 -21.97
N LEU A 62 -9.23 -1.66 -22.64
CA LEU A 62 -9.07 -1.74 -24.10
C LEU A 62 -8.60 -3.13 -24.56
N LEU A 63 -7.65 -3.74 -23.84
CA LEU A 63 -7.23 -5.12 -24.05
C LEU A 63 -8.36 -6.13 -23.80
N GLY A 64 -9.15 -5.93 -22.75
CA GLY A 64 -10.30 -6.78 -22.44
C GLY A 64 -11.37 -6.74 -23.53
N VAL A 65 -11.66 -5.55 -24.06
CA VAL A 65 -12.60 -5.37 -25.19
C VAL A 65 -12.06 -6.04 -26.45
N LEU A 66 -10.77 -5.85 -26.76
CA LEU A 66 -10.11 -6.53 -27.88
C LEU A 66 -10.20 -8.05 -27.75
N TYR A 67 -9.91 -8.59 -26.58
CA TYR A 67 -10.01 -10.03 -26.31
C TYR A 67 -11.44 -10.54 -26.50
N TYR A 68 -12.43 -9.84 -25.96
CA TYR A 68 -13.84 -10.23 -26.09
C TYR A 68 -14.31 -10.20 -27.55
N TYR A 69 -13.87 -9.22 -28.34
CA TYR A 69 -14.22 -9.18 -29.76
C TYR A 69 -13.54 -10.30 -30.55
N PHE A 70 -12.29 -10.62 -30.22
CA PHE A 70 -11.51 -11.64 -30.93
C PHE A 70 -11.77 -13.07 -30.45
N SER A 71 -12.40 -13.28 -29.28
CA SER A 71 -12.66 -14.62 -28.75
C SER A 71 -13.47 -15.48 -29.72
N GLU A 72 -14.43 -14.89 -30.44
CA GLU A 72 -15.21 -15.56 -31.48
C GLU A 72 -14.33 -16.10 -32.62
N ARG A 73 -13.28 -15.36 -33.02
CA ARG A 73 -12.33 -15.83 -34.05
C ARG A 73 -11.28 -16.80 -33.49
N LEU A 74 -10.86 -16.62 -32.23
CA LEU A 74 -9.90 -17.52 -31.58
C LEU A 74 -10.48 -18.93 -31.39
N ILE A 75 -11.76 -19.07 -31.07
CA ILE A 75 -12.42 -20.38 -30.96
C ILE A 75 -12.32 -21.15 -32.28
N GLN A 76 -12.52 -20.48 -33.42
CA GLN A 76 -12.39 -21.11 -34.74
C GLN A 76 -10.95 -21.53 -35.04
N ILE A 77 -9.96 -20.69 -34.71
CA ILE A 77 -8.53 -21.01 -34.90
C ILE A 77 -8.11 -22.19 -34.02
N ILE A 78 -8.51 -22.19 -32.74
CA ILE A 78 -8.22 -23.28 -31.79
C ILE A 78 -8.85 -24.58 -32.27
N LYS A 79 -10.10 -24.55 -32.73
CA LYS A 79 -10.80 -25.73 -33.24
C LYS A 79 -10.16 -26.29 -34.51
N ASN A 80 -9.53 -25.43 -35.33
CA ASN A 80 -8.82 -25.85 -36.54
C ASN A 80 -7.41 -26.38 -36.24
N ILE A 81 -6.75 -25.84 -35.21
CA ILE A 81 -5.43 -26.31 -34.73
C ILE A 81 -5.56 -27.63 -33.96
N ILE A 82 -6.60 -27.82 -33.15
CA ILE A 82 -6.83 -29.06 -32.38
C ILE A 82 -7.36 -30.20 -33.26
N ARG A 83 -7.94 -29.89 -34.43
CA ARG A 83 -8.43 -30.89 -35.40
C ARG A 83 -7.38 -31.32 -36.42
N ILE A 84 -6.15 -30.79 -36.32
CA ILE A 84 -4.95 -31.29 -37.01
C ILE A 84 -4.20 -32.21 -36.06
#